data_AF-A0A967PB66-F1
#
_entry.id   AF-A0A967PB66-F1
#
_cell.length_a   1.000
_cell.length_b   1.000
_cell.length_c   1.000
_cell.angle_alpha   90.00
_cell.angle_beta   90.00
_cell.angle_gamma   90.00
#
_symmetry.space_group_name_H-M   'P 1'
#
loop_
_entity.id
_entity.type
_entity.pdbx_description
1 polymer ?
#
loop_
_entity_poly.entity_id
_entity_poly.type
_entity_poly.pdbx_seq_one_letter_code
_entity_poly.pdbx_strand_id
1 'polypeptide(L)' 'MKENRLRDKMLHIWLSKQEKDFLADYSSKALMTSSEVIRSLLRQLMEQEGVKLKEPKLKTIKG' A
#
# COMPACT_ATOMS: atom_id res chain seq x y z
N MET A 1 14.29 21.30 3.22
CA MET A 1 14.44 20.37 2.08
C MET A 1 13.04 19.85 1.75
N LYS A 2 12.57 19.96 0.49
CA LYS A 2 11.32 19.28 0.11
C LYS A 2 11.58 17.79 0.27
N GLU A 3 10.97 17.17 1.27
CA GLU A 3 11.05 15.72 1.44
C GLU A 3 10.65 15.09 0.11
N ASN A 4 11.57 14.33 -0.50
CA ASN A 4 11.26 13.51 -1.66
C ASN A 4 10.31 12.42 -1.16
N ARG A 5 9.02 12.74 -1.09
CA ARG A 5 7.99 11.79 -0.70
C ARG A 5 8.09 10.67 -1.73
N LEU A 6 8.45 9.48 -1.27
CA LEU A 6 8.52 8.27 -2.10
C LEU A 6 7.16 7.90 -2.72
N ARG A 7 6.08 8.57 -2.30
CA ARG A 7 4.72 8.43 -2.82
C ARG A 7 4.26 9.72 -3.46
N ASP A 8 4.09 9.66 -4.77
CA ASP A 8 3.64 10.76 -5.63
C ASP A 8 2.11 10.89 -5.63
N LYS A 9 1.37 9.81 -5.39
CA LYS A 9 -0.10 9.79 -5.39
C LYS A 9 -0.68 9.37 -4.04
N MET A 10 -1.67 10.14 -3.56
CA MET A 10 -2.48 9.77 -2.39
C MET A 10 -3.81 9.18 -2.85
N LEU A 11 -4.22 8.08 -2.19
CA LEU A 11 -5.53 7.46 -2.37
C LEU A 11 -6.38 7.77 -1.13
N HIS A 12 -7.55 8.37 -1.35
CA HIS A 12 -8.54 8.61 -0.30
C HIS A 12 -9.63 7.56 -0.43
N ILE A 13 -9.87 6.80 0.64
CA ILE A 13 -10.93 5.79 0.70
C ILE A 13 -11.89 6.19 1.82
N TRP A 14 -13.17 6.28 1.49
CA TRP A 14 -14.23 6.50 2.46
C TRP A 14 -14.64 5.15 3.03
N LEU A 15 -14.58 5.03 4.36
CA LEU A 15 -14.96 3.83 5.09
C LEU A 15 -16.08 4.19 6.05
N SER A 16 -17.06 3.31 6.18
CA SER A 16 -17.97 3.30 7.32
C SER A 16 -17.21 3.06 8.62
N LYS A 17 -17.86 3.32 9.76
CA LYS A 17 -17.26 3.07 11.08
C LYS A 17 -16.86 1.60 11.25
N GLN A 18 -17.72 0.67 10.85
CA GLN A 18 -17.46 -0.77 10.98
C GLN A 18 -16.25 -1.20 10.14
N GLU A 19 -16.15 -0.74 8.90
CA GLU A 19 -15.02 -1.06 8.02
C GLU A 19 -13.70 -0.48 8.56
N LYS A 20 -13.75 0.73 9.12
CA LYS A 20 -12.59 1.36 9.75
C LYS A 20 -12.13 0.56 10.97
N ASP A 21 -13.04 0.15 11.83
CA ASP A 21 -12.74 -0.61 13.04
C ASP A 21 -12.17 -2.00 12.69
N PHE A 22 -12.77 -2.67 11.70
CA PHE A 22 -12.26 -3.93 11.15
C PHE A 22 -10.83 -3.77 10.60
N LEU A 23 -10.60 -2.75 9.77
CA LEU A 23 -9.30 -2.53 9.14
C LEU A 23 -8.22 -2.22 10.19
N ALA A 24 -8.57 -1.48 11.24
CA ALA A 24 -7.66 -1.18 12.35
C ALA A 24 -7.26 -2.47 13.08
N ASP A 25 -8.24 -3.29 13.49
CA ASP A 25 -8.00 -4.57 14.19
C ASP A 25 -7.18 -5.54 13.34
N TYR A 26 -7.57 -5.74 12.08
CA TYR A 26 -6.85 -6.61 11.15
C TYR A 26 -5.41 -6.15 10.95
N SER A 27 -5.20 -4.85 10.72
CA SER A 27 -3.85 -4.30 10.51
C SER A 27 -2.96 -4.47 11.74
N SER A 28 -3.52 -4.28 12.95
CA SER A 28 -2.80 -4.51 14.21
C SER A 28 -2.37 -5.97 14.37
N LYS A 29 -3.25 -6.92 14.08
CA LYS A 29 -2.94 -8.37 14.15
C LYS A 29 -1.88 -8.79 13.14
N ALA A 30 -1.86 -8.14 11.98
CA ALA A 30 -0.88 -8.38 10.93
C ALA A 30 0.46 -7.66 11.14
N LEU A 31 0.61 -6.86 12.21
CA LEU A 31 1.76 -5.98 12.44
C LEU A 31 2.03 -5.03 11.25
N MET A 32 0.95 -4.56 10.62
CA MET A 32 0.97 -3.69 9.45
C MET A 32 0.15 -2.43 9.75
N THR A 33 0.47 -1.35 9.06
CA THR A 33 -0.41 -0.17 9.01
C THR A 33 -1.62 -0.43 8.12
N SER A 34 -2.75 0.24 8.37
CA SER A 34 -3.94 0.14 7.49
C SER A 34 -3.61 0.48 6.03
N SER A 35 -2.69 1.42 5.80
CA SER A 35 -2.21 1.75 4.45
C SER A 35 -1.36 0.64 3.81
N GLU A 36 -0.68 -0.21 4.58
CA GLU A 36 0.02 -1.38 4.06
C GLU A 36 -0.94 -2.48 3.66
N VAL A 37 -1.95 -2.74 4.49
CA VAL A 37 -3.00 -3.71 4.19
C VAL A 37 -3.72 -3.36 2.89
N ILE A 38 -4.19 -2.12 2.75
CA ILE A 38 -4.87 -1.66 1.53
C ILE A 38 -3.98 -1.77 0.29
N ARG A 39 -2.68 -1.42 0.41
CA ARG A 39 -1.75 -1.55 -0.71
C ARG A 39 -1.51 -3.01 -1.11
N SER A 40 -1.41 -3.90 -0.12
CA SER A 40 -1.27 -5.33 -0.37
C SER A 40 -2.50 -5.89 -1.10
N LEU A 41 -3.70 -5.52 -0.66
CA LEU A 41 -4.96 -5.89 -1.30
C LEU A 41 -5.04 -5.37 -2.73
N LEU A 42 -4.74 -4.09 -2.96
CA LEU A 42 -4.74 -3.50 -4.29
C LEU A 42 -3.74 -4.21 -5.22
N ARG A 43 -2.55 -4.54 -4.72
CA ARG A 43 -1.56 -5.31 -5.47
C ARG A 43 -2.12 -6.67 -5.91
N GLN A 44 -2.77 -7.41 -5.00
CA GLN A 44 -3.37 -8.71 -5.32
C GLN A 44 -4.48 -8.60 -6.37
N LEU A 45 -5.38 -7.61 -6.23
CA LEU A 45 -6.44 -7.37 -7.21
C LEU A 45 -5.87 -7.04 -8.59
N MET A 46 -4.84 -6.19 -8.63
CA MET A 46 -4.15 -5.85 -9.88
C MET A 46 -3.51 -7.09 -10.53
N GLU A 47 -2.86 -7.95 -9.74
CA GLU A 47 -2.28 -9.19 -10.24
C GLU A 47 -3.35 -10.16 -10.77
N GLN A 48 -4.53 -10.25 -10.12
CA GLN A 48 -5.67 -11.05 -10.58
C GLN A 48 -6.25 -10.55 -11.91
N GLU A 49 -6.29 -9.23 -12.12
CA GLU A 49 -6.69 -8.60 -13.38
C GLU A 49 -5.59 -8.68 -14.47
N GLY A 50 -4.50 -9.41 -14.20
CA GLY A 50 -3.40 -9.61 -15.15
C GLY A 50 -2.43 -8.44 -15.26
N VAL A 51 -2.51 -7.45 -14.35
CA VAL A 51 -1.57 -6.33 -14.32
C VAL A 51 -0.24 -6.79 -13.73
N LYS A 52 0.80 -6.86 -14.57
CA LYS A 52 2.17 -7.19 -14.13
C LYS A 52 2.82 -5.99 -13.44
N LEU A 53 2.79 -5.99 -12.11
CA LEU A 53 3.53 -5.02 -11.30
C LEU A 53 5.03 -5.31 -11.40
N LYS A 54 5.80 -4.30 -11.83
CA LYS A 54 7.26 -4.40 -11.82
C LYS A 54 7.75 -4.20 -10.39
N GLU A 55 8.53 -5.14 -9.88
CA GLU A 55 9.20 -4.94 -8.61
C GLU A 55 10.19 -3.77 -8.69
N PRO A 56 10.25 -2.92 -7.64
CA PRO A 56 11.24 -1.85 -7.58
C PRO A 56 12.63 -2.48 -7.54
N LYS A 57 13.36 -2.38 -8.65
CA LYS A 57 14.78 -2.75 -8.67
C LYS A 57 15.56 -1.64 -7.99
N LEU A 58 16.35 -1.99 -6.97
CA LEU A 58 17.40 -1.12 -6.49
C LEU A 58 18.28 -0.76 -7.69
N LYS A 59 18.35 0.53 -8.05
CA LYS A 59 19.37 0.99 -8.99
C LYS A 59 20.69 0.71 -8.31
N THR A 60 21.49 -0.20 -8.86
CA THR A 60 22.88 -0.37 -8.48
C THR A 60 23.56 0.97 -8.70
N ILE A 61 23.86 1.69 -7.61
CA ILE A 61 24.70 2.88 -7.66
C ILE A 61 26.09 2.34 -8.06
N LYS A 62 26.48 2.54 -9.32
CA LYS A 62 27.87 2.29 -9.72
C LYS A 62 28.71 3.34 -9.02
N GLY A 63 29.49 2.91 -8.02
CA GLY A 63 30.58 3.68 -7.44
C GLY A 63 31.75 3.79 -8.41
#